data_AF-A0AB34AHH0-F1
#
_entry.id   AF-A0AB34AHH0-F1
#
_cell.length_a   1.000
_cell.length_b   1.000
_cell.length_c   1.000
_cell.angle_alpha   90.00
_cell.angle_beta   90.00
_cell.angle_gamma   90.00
#
_symmetry.space_group_name_H-M   'P 1'
#
loop_
_entity.id
_entity.type
_entity.pdbx_description
1 polymer ?
#
loop_
_entity_poly.entity_id
_entity_poly.type
_entity_poly.pdbx_seq_one_letter_code
_entity_poly.pdbx_strand_id
1 'polypeptide(L)'
;MKKHLIDIFSSPRFMIISEKNQIELLQRLHDLLQHGFTLSASFKFLLQHLTIKAPKIVTQINTRLDQGAQCYEILLLLKYPKIIIMLIYFSELFSELTSTLPHAQDYLIRNNKAKLQLLKTLQYPLLLITIFYRYVNHFKSYYYT
;
A
#
# COMPACT_ATOMS: atom_id res chain seq x y z
N MET A 1 -11.30 13.13 24.87
CA MET A 1 -10.50 13.56 23.70
C MET A 1 -9.20 12.75 23.55
N LYS A 2 -9.28 11.43 23.28
CA LYS A 2 -8.09 10.55 23.10
C LYS A 2 -8.03 9.85 21.73
N LYS A 3 -8.88 10.25 20.77
CA LYS A 3 -9.06 9.52 19.50
C LYS A 3 -8.20 9.99 18.31
N HIS A 4 -7.46 11.09 18.42
CA HIS A 4 -6.79 11.69 17.23
C HIS A 4 -5.34 11.27 16.96
N LEU A 5 -4.67 10.56 17.88
CA LEU A 5 -3.24 10.24 17.70
C LEU A 5 -2.98 8.87 17.04
N ILE A 6 -4.02 8.05 16.84
CA ILE A 6 -3.86 6.66 16.36
C ILE A 6 -3.94 6.58 14.82
N ASP A 7 -4.51 7.57 14.15
CA ASP A 7 -4.73 7.50 12.70
C ASP A 7 -3.49 7.85 11.84
N ILE A 8 -2.46 8.48 12.42
CA ILE A 8 -1.20 8.76 11.71
C ILE A 8 -0.36 7.48 11.55
N PHE A 9 -0.42 6.58 12.54
CA PHE A 9 0.20 5.25 12.49
C PHE A 9 -0.88 4.19 12.20
N SER A 10 -1.60 4.33 11.08
CA SER A 10 -2.51 3.29 10.61
C SER A 10 -1.74 1.96 10.49
N SER A 11 -2.09 1.04 11.40
CA SER A 11 -1.40 -0.20 11.70
C SER A 11 -1.04 -1.05 10.46
N PRO A 12 0.15 -1.67 10.40
CA PRO A 12 0.54 -2.59 9.32
C PRO A 12 -0.25 -3.92 9.31
N ARG A 13 -1.18 -4.12 10.26
CA ARG A 13 -1.88 -5.39 10.49
C ARG A 13 -2.91 -5.81 9.43
N PHE A 14 -3.22 -4.95 8.45
CA PHE A 14 -4.23 -5.27 7.43
C PHE A 14 -3.69 -5.43 6.00
N MET A 15 -2.38 -5.32 5.76
CA MET A 15 -1.82 -5.47 4.41
C MET A 15 -1.74 -6.94 3.98
N ILE A 16 -2.56 -7.30 2.96
CA ILE A 16 -2.53 -8.62 2.30
C ILE A 16 -1.28 -8.77 1.43
N ILE A 17 -0.89 -7.67 0.77
CA ILE A 17 0.29 -7.52 -0.07
C ILE A 17 1.11 -6.31 0.38
N SER A 18 2.43 -6.34 0.16
CA SER A 18 3.32 -5.23 0.52
C SER A 18 3.08 -4.01 -0.37
N GLU A 19 3.44 -2.80 0.08
CA GLU A 19 3.33 -1.58 -0.73
C GLU A 19 4.12 -1.68 -2.04
N LYS A 20 5.30 -2.33 -2.01
CA LYS A 20 6.11 -2.59 -3.21
C LYS A 20 5.35 -3.48 -4.20
N ASN A 21 4.76 -4.57 -3.70
CA ASN A 21 4.00 -5.50 -4.54
C ASN A 21 2.72 -4.85 -5.07
N GLN A 22 2.11 -3.90 -4.34
CA GLN A 22 0.97 -3.13 -4.84
C GLN A 22 1.36 -2.26 -6.05
N ILE A 23 2.47 -1.52 -5.93
CA ILE A 23 2.99 -0.69 -7.02
C ILE A 23 3.31 -1.54 -8.25
N GLU A 24 4.03 -2.65 -8.05
CA GLU A 24 4.45 -3.54 -9.11
C GLU A 24 3.27 -4.25 -9.79
N LEU A 25 2.24 -4.63 -9.03
CA LEU A 25 1.02 -5.21 -9.58
C LEU A 25 0.32 -4.25 -10.53
N LEU A 26 0.12 -2.99 -10.15
CA LEU A 26 -0.52 -2.00 -11.03
C LEU A 26 0.28 -1.76 -12.32
N GLN A 27 1.61 -1.72 -12.21
CA GLN A 27 2.48 -1.58 -13.37
C GLN A 27 2.32 -2.75 -14.34
N ARG A 28 2.50 -3.98 -13.84
CA ARG A 28 2.44 -5.17 -14.69
C ARG A 28 1.03 -5.38 -15.24
N LEU A 29 -0.01 -4.99 -14.49
CA LEU A 29 -1.38 -5.01 -14.97
C LEU A 29 -1.56 -4.05 -16.15
N HIS A 30 -1.03 -2.83 -16.07
CA HIS A 30 -1.03 -1.89 -17.18
C HIS A 30 -0.32 -2.48 -18.41
N ASP A 31 0.87 -3.03 -18.24
CA ASP A 31 1.66 -3.61 -19.32
C ASP A 31 0.89 -4.75 -20.03
N LEU A 32 0.29 -5.66 -19.25
CA LEU A 32 -0.49 -6.77 -19.79
C LEU A 32 -1.72 -6.29 -20.56
N LEU A 33 -2.48 -5.34 -20.01
CA LEU A 33 -3.67 -4.80 -20.67
C LEU A 33 -3.29 -4.03 -21.96
N GLN A 34 -2.19 -3.28 -21.96
CA GLN A 34 -1.67 -2.60 -23.16
C GLN A 34 -1.29 -3.60 -24.25
N HIS A 35 -0.80 -4.77 -23.88
CA HIS A 35 -0.47 -5.86 -24.82
C HIS A 35 -1.68 -6.75 -25.20
N GLY A 36 -2.90 -6.35 -24.84
CA GLY A 36 -4.13 -7.01 -25.27
C GLY A 36 -4.53 -8.22 -24.42
N PHE A 37 -3.90 -8.44 -23.27
CA PHE A 37 -4.40 -9.44 -22.32
C PHE A 37 -5.73 -8.99 -21.73
N THR A 38 -6.62 -9.94 -21.45
CA THR A 38 -7.85 -9.65 -20.72
C THR A 38 -7.56 -9.38 -19.24
N LEU A 39 -8.44 -8.66 -18.57
CA LEU A 39 -8.33 -8.38 -17.13
C LEU A 39 -8.20 -9.66 -16.29
N SER A 40 -9.04 -10.66 -16.59
CA SER A 40 -9.04 -11.95 -15.90
C SER A 40 -7.73 -12.72 -16.11
N ALA A 41 -7.26 -12.82 -17.35
CA ALA A 41 -5.98 -13.47 -17.65
C ALA A 41 -4.81 -12.76 -16.98
N SER A 42 -4.81 -11.42 -17.02
CA SER A 42 -3.78 -10.59 -16.40
C SER A 42 -3.70 -10.82 -14.90
N PHE A 43 -4.82 -10.73 -14.17
CA PHE A 43 -4.82 -10.98 -12.73
C PHE A 43 -4.44 -12.42 -12.38
N LYS A 44 -4.95 -13.43 -13.10
CA LYS A 44 -4.56 -14.83 -12.86
C LYS A 44 -3.06 -15.03 -12.99
N PHE A 45 -2.45 -14.45 -14.04
CA PHE A 45 -1.01 -14.48 -14.23
C PHE A 45 -0.25 -13.75 -13.10
N LEU A 46 -0.70 -12.56 -12.71
CA LEU A 46 -0.04 -11.78 -11.67
C LEU A 46 -0.11 -12.45 -10.30
N LEU A 47 -1.25 -13.03 -9.94
CA LEU A 47 -1.46 -13.70 -8.64
C LEU A 47 -0.56 -14.92 -8.45
N GLN A 48 -0.17 -15.62 -9.52
CA GLN A 48 0.78 -16.72 -9.47
C GLN A 48 2.19 -16.27 -9.04
N HIS A 49 2.55 -15.02 -9.34
CA HIS A 49 3.87 -14.45 -9.07
C HIS A 49 3.91 -13.59 -7.79
N LEU A 50 2.79 -13.46 -7.07
CA LEU A 50 2.68 -12.62 -5.88
C LEU A 50 2.72 -13.43 -4.60
N THR A 51 3.58 -13.03 -3.66
CA THR A 51 3.57 -13.58 -2.30
C THR A 51 2.38 -13.02 -1.51
N ILE A 52 1.26 -13.74 -1.52
CA ILE A 52 0.04 -13.37 -0.81
C ILE A 52 -0.03 -14.15 0.51
N LYS A 53 -0.17 -13.42 1.63
CA LYS A 53 -0.19 -14.02 2.98
C LYS A 53 -1.44 -14.85 3.28
N ALA A 54 -2.47 -14.78 2.45
CA ALA A 54 -3.77 -15.38 2.67
C ALA A 54 -4.24 -16.17 1.43
N PRO A 55 -3.98 -17.49 1.34
CA PRO A 55 -4.33 -18.29 0.15
C PRO A 55 -5.84 -18.33 -0.13
N LYS A 56 -6.69 -18.24 0.91
CA LYS A 56 -8.15 -18.13 0.76
C LYS A 56 -8.60 -16.90 -0.04
N ILE A 57 -7.82 -15.82 0.00
CA ILE A 57 -8.13 -14.60 -0.75
C ILE A 57 -7.83 -14.82 -2.24
N VAL A 58 -6.77 -15.57 -2.57
CA VAL A 58 -6.44 -15.91 -3.96
C VAL A 58 -7.56 -16.74 -4.60
N THR A 59 -8.05 -17.75 -3.87
CA THR A 59 -9.18 -18.56 -4.36
C THR A 59 -10.43 -17.72 -4.58
N GLN A 60 -10.75 -16.82 -3.64
CA GLN A 60 -11.89 -15.91 -3.76
C GLN A 60 -11.74 -14.96 -4.97
N ILE A 61 -10.55 -14.39 -5.17
CA ILE A 61 -10.27 -13.53 -6.31
C ILE A 61 -10.43 -14.31 -7.62
N ASN A 62 -9.88 -15.51 -7.72
CA ASN A 62 -10.03 -16.34 -8.93
C ASN A 62 -11.50 -16.62 -9.26
N THR A 63 -12.31 -17.00 -8.26
CA THR A 63 -13.75 -17.21 -8.47
C THR A 63 -14.45 -15.94 -8.95
N ARG A 64 -14.10 -14.77 -8.40
CA ARG A 64 -14.66 -13.48 -8.85
C ARG A 64 -14.24 -13.14 -10.28
N LEU A 65 -12.98 -13.40 -10.64
CA LEU A 65 -12.47 -13.21 -11.99
C LEU A 65 -13.16 -14.13 -13.01
N ASP A 66 -13.50 -15.36 -12.61
CA ASP A 66 -14.29 -16.29 -13.43
C ASP A 66 -15.74 -15.81 -13.63
N GLN A 67 -16.25 -15.01 -12.69
CA GLN A 67 -17.57 -14.38 -12.76
C GLN A 67 -17.56 -13.02 -13.48
N GLY A 68 -16.42 -12.60 -14.05
CA GLY A 68 -16.31 -11.33 -14.76
C GLY A 68 -16.19 -10.10 -13.85
N ALA A 69 -15.64 -10.26 -12.64
CA ALA A 69 -15.44 -9.16 -11.72
C ALA A 69 -14.59 -8.03 -12.31
N GLN A 70 -14.91 -6.81 -11.88
CA GLN A 70 -14.25 -5.57 -12.27
C GLN A 70 -12.93 -5.39 -11.49
N CYS A 71 -12.00 -4.63 -12.04
CA CYS A 71 -10.68 -4.38 -11.48
C CYS A 71 -10.77 -3.77 -10.07
N TYR A 72 -11.65 -2.79 -9.84
CA TYR A 72 -11.80 -2.18 -8.52
C TYR A 72 -12.24 -3.19 -7.45
N GLU A 73 -13.04 -4.19 -7.81
CA GLU A 73 -13.49 -5.25 -6.89
C GLU A 73 -12.30 -6.10 -6.45
N ILE A 74 -11.42 -6.44 -7.38
CA ILE A 74 -10.21 -7.22 -7.08
C ILE A 74 -9.24 -6.41 -6.21
N LEU A 75 -9.05 -5.12 -6.51
CA LEU A 75 -8.21 -4.23 -5.70
C LEU A 75 -8.79 -4.01 -4.29
N LEU A 76 -10.11 -4.03 -4.14
CA LEU A 76 -10.78 -3.98 -2.84
C LEU A 76 -10.48 -5.24 -2.01
N LEU A 77 -10.52 -6.43 -2.63
CA LEU A 77 -10.13 -7.69 -1.98
C LEU A 77 -8.66 -7.71 -1.59
N LEU A 78 -7.78 -7.09 -2.38
CA LEU A 78 -6.34 -6.92 -2.09
C LEU A 78 -6.04 -5.80 -1.08
N LYS A 79 -7.08 -5.11 -0.57
CA LYS A 79 -6.99 -4.02 0.40
C LYS A 79 -6.11 -2.85 -0.06
N TYR A 80 -6.33 -2.41 -1.30
CA TYR A 80 -5.76 -1.15 -1.77
C TYR A 80 -6.36 0.05 -1.02
N PRO A 81 -5.65 1.20 -0.96
CA PRO A 81 -6.21 2.43 -0.41
C PRO A 81 -7.49 2.87 -1.13
N LYS A 82 -8.46 3.42 -0.39
CA LYS A 82 -9.77 3.83 -0.93
C LYS A 82 -9.67 4.79 -2.12
N ILE A 83 -8.67 5.68 -2.13
CA ILE A 83 -8.42 6.62 -3.24
C ILE A 83 -8.07 5.88 -4.54
N ILE A 84 -7.29 4.79 -4.46
CA ILE A 84 -6.94 3.97 -5.62
C ILE A 84 -8.16 3.20 -6.11
N ILE A 85 -8.92 2.59 -5.19
CA ILE A 85 -10.16 1.87 -5.54
C ILE A 85 -11.13 2.82 -6.27
N MET A 86 -11.30 4.04 -5.77
CA MET A 86 -12.18 5.04 -6.38
C MET A 86 -11.69 5.46 -7.77
N LEU A 87 -10.40 5.74 -7.92
CA LEU A 87 -9.80 6.12 -9.19
C LEU A 87 -10.03 5.02 -10.26
N ILE A 88 -9.83 3.76 -9.88
CA ILE A 88 -10.03 2.61 -10.76
C ILE A 88 -11.51 2.36 -11.06
N TYR A 89 -12.39 2.52 -10.08
CA TYR A 89 -13.84 2.41 -10.31
C TYR A 89 -14.32 3.40 -11.39
N PHE A 90 -13.93 4.67 -11.29
CA PHE A 90 -14.32 5.67 -12.29
C PHE A 90 -13.67 5.40 -13.64
N SER A 91 -12.41 5.00 -13.67
CA SER A 91 -11.76 4.68 -14.94
C SER A 91 -12.38 3.48 -15.63
N GLU A 92 -12.83 2.46 -14.91
CA GLU A 92 -13.60 1.36 -15.47
C GLU A 92 -14.96 1.82 -16.02
N LEU A 93 -15.66 2.69 -15.28
CA LEU A 93 -16.95 3.24 -15.72
C LEU A 93 -16.82 4.03 -17.03
N PHE A 94 -15.71 4.76 -17.22
CA PHE A 94 -15.44 5.56 -18.42
C PHE A 94 -14.57 4.84 -19.45
N SER A 95 -14.28 3.54 -19.29
CA SER A 95 -13.40 2.75 -20.18
C SER A 95 -11.98 3.31 -20.36
N GLU A 96 -11.50 4.04 -19.36
CA GLU A 96 -10.17 4.66 -19.27
C GLU A 96 -9.26 3.90 -18.28
N LEU A 97 -9.53 2.62 -18.02
CA LEU A 97 -8.79 1.83 -17.03
C LEU A 97 -7.28 1.81 -17.34
N THR A 98 -6.93 1.46 -18.58
CA THR A 98 -5.54 1.26 -18.97
C THR A 98 -4.73 2.56 -18.93
N SER A 99 -5.33 3.70 -19.30
CA SER A 99 -4.70 5.03 -19.21
C SER A 99 -4.56 5.52 -17.77
N THR A 100 -5.45 5.06 -16.86
CA THR A 100 -5.47 5.50 -15.45
C THR A 100 -4.53 4.69 -14.53
N LEU A 101 -4.22 3.44 -14.87
CA LEU A 101 -3.34 2.58 -14.07
C LEU A 101 -1.97 3.21 -13.74
N PRO A 102 -1.26 3.87 -14.68
CA PRO A 102 0.00 4.57 -14.38
C PRO A 102 -0.18 5.70 -13.35
N HIS A 103 -1.29 6.44 -13.41
CA HIS A 103 -1.58 7.49 -12.43
C HIS A 103 -1.84 6.93 -11.03
N ALA A 104 -2.55 5.79 -10.94
CA ALA A 104 -2.74 5.07 -9.69
C ALA A 104 -1.41 4.55 -9.11
N GLN A 105 -0.53 4.04 -9.97
CA GLN A 105 0.81 3.60 -9.61
C GLN A 105 1.66 4.76 -9.08
N ASP A 106 1.69 5.90 -9.79
CA ASP A 106 2.43 7.10 -9.40
C ASP A 106 1.99 7.63 -8.04
N TYR A 107 0.68 7.61 -7.77
CA TYR A 107 0.15 7.98 -6.46
C TYR A 107 0.73 7.09 -5.35
N LEU A 108 0.75 5.76 -5.54
CA LEU A 108 1.31 4.83 -4.57
C LEU A 108 2.80 5.05 -4.36
N ILE A 109 3.57 5.29 -5.42
CA ILE A 109 5.01 5.59 -5.36
C ILE A 109 5.24 6.86 -4.53
N ARG A 110 4.50 7.94 -4.83
CA ARG A 110 4.63 9.23 -4.12
C ARG A 110 4.26 9.08 -2.65
N ASN A 111 3.18 8.38 -2.34
CA ASN A 111 2.74 8.12 -0.97
C ASN A 111 3.78 7.30 -0.18
N ASN A 112 4.34 6.24 -0.78
CA ASN A 112 5.39 5.44 -0.15
C ASN A 112 6.66 6.28 0.07
N LYS A 113 7.07 7.07 -0.92
CA LYS A 113 8.21 7.99 -0.79
C LYS A 113 8.00 9.02 0.33
N ALA A 114 6.80 9.59 0.44
CA ALA A 114 6.46 10.53 1.50
C ALA A 114 6.56 9.86 2.89
N LYS A 115 6.01 8.65 3.06
CA LYS A 115 6.15 7.88 4.30
C LYS A 115 7.61 7.63 4.67
N LEU A 116 8.43 7.18 3.72
CA LEU A 116 9.84 6.93 3.95
C LEU A 116 10.62 8.22 4.28
N GLN A 117 10.27 9.34 3.64
CA GLN A 117 10.86 10.64 3.95
C GLN A 117 10.51 11.09 5.36
N LEU A 118 9.24 10.95 5.78
CA LEU A 118 8.83 11.27 7.14
C LEU A 118 9.60 10.44 8.18
N LEU A 119 9.76 9.14 7.94
CA LEU A 119 10.56 8.27 8.81
C LEU A 119 12.02 8.72 8.89
N LYS A 120 12.64 9.09 7.76
CA LYS A 120 14.00 9.62 7.72
C LYS A 120 14.12 10.96 8.46
N THR A 121 13.15 11.85 8.32
CA THR A 121 13.16 13.16 8.99
C THR A 121 13.02 13.02 10.51
N LEU A 122 12.22 12.07 10.99
CA LEU A 122 12.05 11.81 12.43
C LEU A 122 13.22 11.05 13.07
N GLN A 123 14.05 10.37 12.27
CA GLN A 123 15.18 9.59 12.77
C GLN A 123 16.16 10.43 13.59
N TYR A 124 16.50 11.64 13.12
CA TYR A 124 17.48 12.51 13.78
C TYR A 124 16.96 13.11 15.10
N PRO A 125 15.75 13.72 15.16
CA PRO A 125 15.16 14.17 16.42
C PRO A 125 15.06 13.07 17.49
N LEU A 126 14.71 11.83 17.11
CA LEU A 126 14.61 10.72 18.06
C LEU A 126 15.97 10.35 18.67
N LEU A 127 17.03 10.36 17.85
CA LEU A 127 18.40 10.11 18.31
C LEU A 127 18.84 11.20 19.30
N LEU A 128 18.58 12.47 18.97
CA LEU A 128 18.86 13.60 19.86
C LEU A 128 18.12 13.49 21.20
N ILE A 129 16.82 13.20 21.19
CA ILE A 129 16.02 13.02 22.41
C ILE A 129 16.60 11.89 23.27
N THR A 130 17.05 10.80 22.65
CA THR A 130 17.66 9.67 23.36
C THR A 130 18.96 10.07 24.04
N ILE A 131 19.83 10.81 23.35
CA ILE A 131 21.08 11.34 23.92
C ILE A 131 20.77 12.31 25.06
N PHE A 132 19.84 13.24 24.85
CA PHE A 132 19.47 14.25 25.83
C PHE A 132 18.90 13.63 27.11
N TYR A 133 17.99 12.66 26.97
CA TYR A 133 17.42 11.92 28.09
C TYR A 133 18.51 11.19 28.90
N ARG A 134 19.49 10.57 28.22
CA ARG A 134 20.60 9.90 28.87
C ARG A 134 21.49 10.89 29.64
N TYR A 135 21.77 12.05 29.07
CA TYR A 135 22.54 13.10 29.72
C TYR A 135 21.84 13.63 30.98
N VAL A 136 20.54 13.93 30.90
CA VAL A 136 19.75 14.42 32.05
C VAL A 136 19.75 13.41 33.20
N ASN A 137 19.57 12.12 32.91
CA ASN A 137 19.60 11.08 33.95
C ASN A 137 21.00 10.92 34.58
N HIS A 138 22.06 10.99 33.78
CA HIS A 138 23.42 10.98 34.29
C HIS A 138 23.70 12.18 35.20
N PHE A 139 23.30 13.38 34.77
CA PHE A 139 23.42 14.60 35.57
C PHE A 139 22.68 14.47 36.91
N LYS A 140 21.44 13.97 36.88
CA LYS A 140 20.67 13.74 38.11
C LYS A 140 21.37 12.79 39.09
N SER A 141 22.03 11.75 38.58
CA SER A 141 22.81 10.81 39.40
C SER A 141 24.06 11.45 40.03
N TYR A 142 24.64 12.49 39.44
CA TYR A 142 25.89 13.09 39.92
C TYR A 142 25.67 14.15 41.01
N TYR A 143 24.51 14.83 41.01
CA TYR A 143 24.24 15.96 41.93
C TYR A 143 23.26 15.63 43.07
N TYR A 144 22.55 14.50 43.00
CA TYR A 144 21.58 14.07 44.03
C TYR A 144 21.98 12.75 44.70
N THR A 145 23.27 12.41 44.66
CA THR A 145 23.93 11.37 45.47
C THR A 145 25.03 12.04 46.27
#